data_AF-A0A4R0G5M5-F1
#
_entry.id   AF-A0A4R0G5M5-F1
#
_cell.length_a   1.000
_cell.length_b   1.000
_cell.length_c   1.000
_cell.angle_alpha   90.00
_cell.angle_beta   90.00
_cell.angle_gamma   90.00
#
_symmetry.space_group_name_H-M   'P 1'
#
loop_
_entity.id
_entity.type
_entity.pdbx_description
1 polymer ?
#
loop_
_entity_poly.entity_id
_entity_poly.type
_entity_poly.pdbx_seq_one_letter_code
_entity_poly.pdbx_strand_id
1 'polypeptide(L)' 'MTALEDLEKLAARVREASQALEDLRQQRDQLIRDVRRSTDHTVPEIADAAGVSQATVKTVIRGMR' A
#
# COMPACT_ATOMS: atom_id res chain seq x y z
N MET A 1 -34.41 -6.62 10.60
CA MET A 1 -33.10 -5.98 10.43
C MET A 1 -33.26 -4.52 10.78
N THR A 2 -32.62 -4.09 11.85
CA THR A 2 -32.66 -2.68 12.29
C THR A 2 -31.55 -1.91 11.58
N ALA A 3 -31.73 -0.59 11.36
CA ALA A 3 -30.71 0.25 10.74
C ALA A 3 -29.36 0.23 11.51
N LEU A 4 -29.39 -0.09 12.81
CA LEU A 4 -28.20 -0.24 13.64
C LEU A 4 -27.38 -1.48 13.25
N GLU A 5 -28.02 -2.65 13.07
CA GLU A 5 -27.34 -3.88 12.66
C GLU A 5 -26.66 -3.73 11.30
N ASP A 6 -27.27 -2.98 10.38
CA ASP A 6 -26.69 -2.73 9.06
C ASP A 6 -25.51 -1.77 9.14
N LEU A 7 -25.56 -0.77 10.03
CA LEU A 7 -24.43 0.11 10.31
C LEU A 7 -23.24 -0.66 10.89
N GLU A 8 -23.48 -1.58 11.82
CA GLU A 8 -22.44 -2.43 12.42
C GLU A 8 -21.76 -3.33 11.38
N LYS A 9 -22.55 -3.94 10.48
CA LYS A 9 -22.02 -4.73 9.36
C LYS A 9 -21.17 -3.89 8.40
N LEU A 10 -21.61 -2.69 8.06
CA LEU A 10 -20.81 -1.79 7.22
C LEU A 10 -19.50 -1.39 7.90
N ALA A 11 -19.54 -1.09 9.20
CA ALA A 11 -18.34 -0.78 9.97
C ALA A 11 -17.35 -1.95 9.99
N ALA A 12 -17.83 -3.20 10.11
CA ALA A 12 -16.98 -4.39 10.02
C ALA A 12 -16.32 -4.50 8.64
N ARG A 13 -17.08 -4.35 7.55
CA ARG A 13 -16.56 -4.39 6.18
C ARG A 13 -15.53 -3.30 5.91
N VAL A 14 -15.73 -2.09 6.45
CA VAL A 14 -14.75 -1.00 6.35
C VAL A 14 -13.45 -1.37 7.06
N ARG A 15 -13.52 -1.98 8.26
CA ARG A 15 -12.32 -2.45 8.97
C ARG A 15 -11.57 -3.53 8.20
N GLU A 16 -12.28 -4.51 7.66
CA GLU A 16 -11.69 -5.58 6.85
C GLU A 16 -11.01 -5.02 5.58
N ALA A 17 -11.70 -4.13 4.84
CA ALA A 17 -11.13 -3.48 3.67
C ALA A 17 -9.90 -2.62 4.00
N SER A 18 -9.91 -1.95 5.15
CA SER A 18 -8.77 -1.16 5.61
C SER A 18 -7.56 -2.03 5.93
N GLN A 19 -7.78 -3.19 6.58
CA GLN A 19 -6.71 -4.14 6.87
C GLN A 19 -6.13 -4.73 5.58
N ALA A 20 -7.00 -5.18 4.66
CA ALA A 20 -6.56 -5.72 3.37
C ALA A 20 -5.76 -4.70 2.54
N LEU A 21 -6.18 -3.42 2.56
CA LEU A 21 -5.45 -2.35 1.90
C LEU A 21 -4.07 -2.14 2.53
N GLU A 22 -3.94 -2.24 3.85
CA GLU A 22 -2.66 -2.10 4.53
C GLU A 22 -1.71 -3.25 4.20
N ASP A 23 -2.21 -4.48 4.17
CA ASP A 23 -1.41 -5.65 3.78
C ASP A 23 -0.87 -5.50 2.35
N LEU A 24 -1.72 -5.04 1.42
CA LEU A 24 -1.30 -4.76 0.03
C LEU A 24 -0.28 -3.63 -0.06
N ARG A 25 -0.40 -2.58 0.77
CA ARG A 25 0.59 -1.50 0.83
C ARG A 25 1.94 -2.01 1.30
N GLN A 26 1.97 -2.85 2.33
CA GLN A 26 3.20 -3.46 2.84
C GLN A 26 3.86 -4.35 1.79
N GLN A 27 3.08 -5.16 1.07
CA GLN A 27 3.58 -5.98 -0.03
C GLN A 27 4.16 -5.13 -1.17
N ARG A 28 3.47 -4.08 -1.61
CA ARG A 28 3.99 -3.13 -2.61
C ARG A 28 5.30 -2.49 -2.13
N ASP A 29 5.34 -2.05 -0.87
CA ASP A 29 6.51 -1.36 -0.33
C ASP A 29 7.71 -2.31 -0.15
N GLN A 30 7.46 -3.61 0.06
CA GLN A 30 8.47 -4.65 0.00
C GLN A 30 8.99 -4.83 -1.44
N LEU A 31 8.11 -4.94 -2.43
CA LEU A 31 8.49 -5.04 -3.84
C LEU A 31 9.28 -3.83 -4.32
N ILE A 32 8.91 -2.61 -3.91
CA ILE A 32 9.69 -1.39 -4.19
C ILE A 32 11.14 -1.53 -3.68
N ARG A 33 11.32 -2.07 -2.47
CA ARG A 33 12.66 -2.28 -1.89
C ARG A 33 13.43 -3.36 -2.66
N ASP A 34 12.77 -4.43 -3.06
CA ASP A 34 13.41 -5.54 -3.78
C ASP A 34 13.82 -5.13 -5.21
N VAL A 35 12.95 -4.41 -5.93
CA VAL A 35 13.30 -3.82 -7.24
C VAL A 35 14.44 -2.82 -7.11
N ARG A 36 14.43 -1.98 -6.07
CA ARG A 36 15.54 -1.03 -5.86
C ARG A 36 16.87 -1.75 -5.60
N ARG A 37 16.85 -2.91 -4.94
CA ARG A 37 18.05 -3.71 -4.66
C ARG A 37 18.64 -4.36 -5.90
N SER A 38 17.85 -4.61 -6.96
CA SER A 38 18.38 -5.16 -8.21
C SER A 38 19.19 -4.14 -9.02
N THR A 39 19.09 -2.84 -8.69
CA THR A 39 19.81 -1.72 -9.34
C THR A 39 19.53 -1.49 -10.83
N ASP A 40 18.58 -2.21 -11.43
CA ASP A 40 18.24 -2.10 -12.85
C ASP A 40 17.25 -0.96 -13.18
N HIS A 41 16.65 -0.37 -12.15
CA HIS A 41 15.54 0.56 -12.31
C HIS A 41 15.74 1.87 -11.54
N THR A 42 15.34 2.94 -12.19
CA THR A 42 15.31 4.31 -11.65
C THR A 42 14.09 4.52 -10.75
N VAL A 43 14.14 5.54 -9.88
CA VAL A 43 13.00 5.89 -9.02
C VAL A 43 11.73 6.22 -9.82
N PRO A 44 11.78 6.96 -10.95
CA PRO A 44 10.62 7.16 -11.81
C PRO A 44 10.00 5.86 -12.33
N GLU A 45 10.79 4.93 -12.87
CA GLU A 45 10.28 3.65 -13.40
C GLU A 45 9.60 2.81 -12.30
N ILE A 46 10.19 2.78 -11.11
CA ILE A 46 9.60 2.09 -9.95
C ILE A 46 8.28 2.76 -9.54
N ALA A 47 8.22 4.09 -9.54
CA ALA A 47 7.03 4.85 -9.18
C ALA A 47 5.87 4.60 -10.15
N ASP A 48 6.16 4.60 -11.45
CA ASP A 48 5.20 4.33 -12.51
C ASP A 48 4.67 2.89 -12.42
N ALA A 49 5.56 1.91 -12.24
CA ALA A 49 5.18 0.50 -12.09
C ALA A 49 4.36 0.22 -10.82
N ALA A 50 4.70 0.88 -9.71
CA ALA A 50 4.02 0.71 -8.43
C ALA A 50 2.74 1.56 -8.27
N GLY A 51 2.44 2.44 -9.24
CA GLY A 51 1.27 3.32 -9.22
C GLY A 51 1.32 4.33 -8.05
N VAL A 52 2.49 4.83 -7.70
CA VAL A 52 2.69 5.77 -6.58
C VAL A 52 3.56 6.95 -6.98
N SER A 53 3.63 7.97 -6.12
CA SER A 53 4.54 9.08 -6.35
C SER A 53 6.00 8.66 -6.17
N GLN A 54 6.93 9.34 -6.87
CA GLN A 54 8.37 9.19 -6.62
C GLN A 54 8.76 9.51 -5.16
N ALA A 55 8.04 10.41 -4.50
CA ALA A 55 8.26 10.73 -3.09
C ALA A 55 7.98 9.50 -2.21
N THR A 56 6.89 8.78 -2.48
CA THR A 56 6.55 7.52 -1.80
C THR A 56 7.66 6.49 -1.95
N VAL A 57 8.13 6.27 -3.19
CA VAL A 57 9.25 5.34 -3.46
C VAL A 57 10.49 5.74 -2.67
N LYS A 58 10.86 7.03 -2.65
CA LYS A 58 12.01 7.52 -1.87
C LYS A 58 11.85 7.29 -0.36
N THR A 59 10.65 7.47 0.19
CA THR A 59 10.38 7.21 1.61
C THR A 59 10.52 5.73 1.94
N VAL A 60 9.96 4.86 1.10
CA VAL A 60 10.03 3.39 1.26
C VAL A 60 11.48 2.89 1.17
N ILE A 61 12.24 3.34 0.17
CA ILE A 61 13.65 2.96 0.00
C ILE A 61 14.50 3.39 1.20
N ARG A 62 14.19 4.54 1.81
CA ARG A 62 14.90 5.05 3.00
C ARG A 62 14.48 4.38 4.31
N GLY A 63 13.47 3.49 4.28
CA GLY A 63 12.95 2.83 5.49
C GLY A 63 12.23 3.77 6.44
N MET A 64 11.66 4.88 5.94
CA MET A 64 10.94 5.88 6.75
C MET A 64 9.43 5.65 6.76
N ARG A 65 8.97 4.49 6.29
CA ARG A 65 7.57 4.10 6.18
C ARG A 65 7.40 2.68 6.67
#